data_AF-D1YXB0-F1
#
_entry.id   AF-D1YXB0-F1
#
_cell.length_a   1.000
_cell.length_b   1.000
_cell.length_c   1.000
_cell.angle_alpha   90.00
_cell.angle_beta   90.00
_cell.angle_gamma   90.00
#
_symmetry.space_group_name_H-M   'P 1'
#
loop_
_entity.id
_entity.type
_entity.pdbx_description
1 polymer ?
#
loop_
_entity_poly.entity_id
_entity_poly.type
_entity_poly.pdbx_seq_one_letter_code
_entity_poly.pdbx_strand_id
1 'polypeptide(L)'
;MKARDTAMTLEEFRKYYDGHRGVISSVRAYDAAAGRWAGSEELFERPGAYTLIVVRFKNNTFLRVDVKPSLQVRLSPKKYSSASTWGALGANLTYEEKEFLGTLGQELTVEELIKAIEASAFEGKAALLEKIRKASKKMR
;
A
#
# COMPACT_ATOMS: atom_id res chain seq x y z
N MET A 1 25.64 17.48 0.15
CA MET A 1 25.10 16.33 0.90
C MET A 1 24.94 15.17 -0.06
N LYS A 2 25.74 14.09 0.05
CA LYS A 2 25.62 12.94 -0.86
C LYS A 2 24.56 12.00 -0.28
N ALA A 3 23.34 12.04 -0.82
CA ALA A 3 22.40 10.95 -0.63
C ALA A 3 23.09 9.68 -1.16
N ARG A 4 23.16 8.65 -0.32
CA ARG A 4 23.55 7.32 -0.78
C ARG A 4 22.26 6.62 -1.15
N ASP A 5 22.22 6.11 -2.37
CA ASP A 5 21.10 5.32 -2.87
C ASP A 5 21.46 3.85 -2.74
N THR A 6 20.54 3.05 -2.23
CA THR A 6 20.71 1.60 -2.09
C THR A 6 19.39 0.89 -2.30
N ALA A 7 19.43 -0.36 -2.74
CA ALA A 7 18.24 -1.17 -2.96
C ALA A 7 18.27 -2.42 -2.09
N MET A 8 17.25 -2.61 -1.26
CA MET A 8 17.13 -3.75 -0.36
C MET A 8 15.67 -4.12 -0.10
N THR A 9 15.41 -5.33 0.33
CA THR A 9 14.09 -5.80 0.79
C THR A 9 13.74 -5.19 2.16
N LEU A 10 12.46 -5.25 2.54
CA LEU A 10 12.02 -4.82 3.87
C LEU A 10 12.71 -5.58 5.01
N GLU A 11 13.00 -6.87 4.83
CA GLU A 11 13.72 -7.67 5.83
C GLU A 11 15.19 -7.24 5.97
N GLU A 12 15.87 -7.00 4.85
CA GLU A 12 17.23 -6.44 4.85
C GLU A 12 17.24 -5.05 5.51
N PHE A 13 16.25 -4.22 5.21
CA PHE A 13 16.10 -2.92 5.86
C PHE A 13 15.87 -3.04 7.36
N ARG A 14 15.07 -4.01 7.81
CA ARG A 14 14.84 -4.26 9.24
C ARG A 14 16.13 -4.63 9.96
N LYS A 15 16.92 -5.56 9.41
CA LYS A 15 18.24 -5.92 9.93
C LYS A 15 19.19 -4.71 9.96
N TYR A 16 19.18 -3.91 8.91
CA TYR A 16 19.97 -2.68 8.84
C TYR A 16 19.56 -1.68 9.94
N TYR A 17 18.26 -1.43 10.10
CA TYR A 17 17.70 -0.51 11.08
C TYR A 17 18.06 -0.94 12.51
N ASP A 18 17.89 -2.23 12.84
CA ASP A 18 18.20 -2.77 14.16
C ASP A 18 19.69 -2.61 14.51
N GLY A 19 20.59 -2.84 13.54
CA GLY A 19 22.03 -2.66 13.72
C GLY A 19 22.51 -1.20 13.80
N HIS A 20 21.71 -0.23 13.33
CA HIS A 20 22.10 1.18 13.22
C HIS A 20 21.19 2.15 13.98
N ARG A 21 20.25 1.64 14.79
CA ARG A 21 19.24 2.46 15.48
C ARG A 21 19.83 3.61 16.30
N GLY A 22 21.02 3.40 16.89
CA GLY A 22 21.72 4.41 17.69
C GLY A 22 22.17 5.66 16.92
N VAL A 23 22.37 5.56 15.60
CA VAL A 23 22.83 6.67 14.75
C VAL A 23 21.72 7.25 13.86
N ILE A 24 20.57 6.58 13.80
CA ILE A 24 19.39 7.01 13.04
C ILE A 24 18.61 8.04 13.88
N SER A 25 18.19 9.13 13.23
CA SER A 25 17.34 10.16 13.80
C SER A 25 15.86 9.92 13.47
N SER A 26 15.55 9.59 12.22
CA SER A 26 14.18 9.26 11.81
C SER A 26 14.16 8.37 10.57
N VAL A 27 13.04 7.68 10.39
CA VAL A 27 12.75 6.87 9.21
C VAL A 27 11.35 7.22 8.73
N ARG A 28 11.20 7.38 7.41
CA ARG A 28 9.91 7.49 6.74
C ARG A 28 9.87 6.58 5.54
N ALA A 29 8.75 5.91 5.32
CA ALA A 29 8.53 5.06 4.16
C ALA A 29 7.38 5.59 3.32
N TYR A 30 7.49 5.50 2.00
CA TYR A 30 6.39 5.81 1.10
C TYR A 30 5.61 4.54 0.81
N ASP A 31 4.34 4.51 1.24
CA ASP A 31 3.41 3.45 0.92
C ASP A 31 2.71 3.78 -0.40
N ALA A 32 3.08 3.05 -1.46
CA ALA A 32 2.53 3.26 -2.79
C ALA A 32 1.06 2.85 -2.90
N ALA A 33 0.56 1.95 -2.04
CA ALA A 33 -0.84 1.56 -2.06
C ALA A 33 -1.73 2.65 -1.43
N ALA A 34 -1.27 3.28 -0.35
CA ALA A 34 -1.99 4.35 0.33
C ALA A 34 -1.67 5.77 -0.19
N GLY A 35 -0.63 5.92 -1.01
CA GLY A 35 -0.21 7.22 -1.57
C GLY A 35 0.29 8.19 -0.50
N ARG A 36 0.87 7.69 0.60
CA ARG A 36 1.25 8.51 1.77
C ARG A 36 2.59 8.09 2.36
N TRP A 37 3.16 8.98 3.17
CA TRP A 37 4.34 8.68 3.97
C TRP A 37 3.95 8.09 5.33
N ALA A 38 4.49 6.93 5.65
CA ALA A 38 4.40 6.25 6.93
C ALA A 38 5.64 6.54 7.79
N GLY A 39 5.43 6.65 9.11
CA GLY A 39 6.52 6.78 10.10
C GLY A 39 7.22 5.46 10.39
N SER A 40 8.24 5.50 11.26
CA SER A 40 9.02 4.32 11.64
C SER A 40 8.20 3.25 12.36
N GLU A 41 7.27 3.64 13.24
CA GLU A 41 6.41 2.69 13.96
C GLU A 41 5.50 1.95 12.97
N GLU A 42 4.81 2.70 12.11
CA GLU A 42 3.89 2.15 11.11
C GLU A 42 4.60 1.24 10.09
N LEU A 43 5.83 1.57 9.69
CA LEU A 43 6.65 0.77 8.78
C LEU A 43 6.87 -0.66 9.28
N PHE A 44 7.04 -0.85 10.59
CA PHE A 44 7.36 -2.16 11.17
C PHE A 44 6.15 -2.88 11.76
N GLU A 45 5.08 -2.16 12.11
CA GLU A 45 3.88 -2.72 12.72
C GLU A 45 2.80 -3.11 11.71
N ARG A 46 2.75 -2.43 10.55
CA ARG A 46 1.69 -2.63 9.57
C ARG A 46 2.20 -3.12 8.22
N PRO A 47 1.50 -4.08 7.59
CA PRO A 47 1.77 -4.43 6.20
C PRO A 47 1.46 -3.22 5.29
N GLY A 48 2.37 -2.91 4.37
CA GLY A 48 2.22 -1.81 3.42
C GLY A 48 3.01 -2.07 2.12
N ALA A 49 2.61 -1.43 1.03
CA ALA A 49 3.30 -1.53 -0.26
C ALA A 49 4.43 -0.49 -0.31
N TYR A 50 5.39 -0.63 0.61
CA TYR A 50 6.49 0.32 0.73
C TYR A 50 7.44 0.19 -0.46
N THR A 51 7.63 1.28 -1.21
CA THR A 51 8.51 1.31 -2.39
C THR A 51 9.79 2.10 -2.15
N LEU A 52 9.77 3.01 -1.18
CA LEU A 52 10.87 3.91 -0.86
C LEU A 52 10.95 4.09 0.66
N ILE A 53 12.15 4.01 1.23
CA ILE A 53 12.41 4.36 2.62
C ILE A 53 13.50 5.43 2.64
N VAL A 54 13.25 6.49 3.42
CA VAL A 54 14.19 7.58 3.66
C VAL A 54 14.60 7.54 5.11
N VAL A 55 15.91 7.37 5.34
CA VAL A 55 16.51 7.39 6.66
C VAL A 55 17.27 8.69 6.84
N ARG A 56 16.97 9.42 7.91
CA ARG A 56 17.76 10.56 8.36
C ARG A 56 18.66 10.12 9.50
N PHE A 57 19.96 10.37 9.40
CA PHE A 57 20.91 10.13 10.49
C PHE A 57 21.05 11.36 11.39
N LYS A 58 21.55 11.16 12.62
CA LYS A 58 21.78 12.23 13.59
C LYS A 58 22.77 13.30 13.12
N ASN A 59 23.69 12.94 12.22
CA ASN A 59 24.62 13.86 11.58
C ASN A 59 24.01 14.63 10.38
N ASN A 60 22.67 14.61 10.24
CA ASN A 60 21.92 15.23 9.14
C ASN A 60 22.23 14.69 7.74
N THR A 61 22.84 13.51 7.60
CA THR A 61 22.91 12.82 6.31
C THR A 61 21.64 12.01 6.07
N PHE A 62 21.42 11.66 4.80
CA PHE A 62 20.27 10.89 4.36
C PHE A 62 20.72 9.65 3.59
N LEU A 63 20.01 8.55 3.83
CA LEU A 63 20.07 7.33 3.04
C LEU A 63 18.71 7.13 2.40
N ARG A 64 18.74 6.96 1.08
CA ARG A 64 17.57 6.59 0.29
C ARG A 64 17.65 5.10 0.01
N VAL A 65 16.56 4.41 0.32
CA VAL A 65 16.45 2.96 0.16
C VAL A 65 15.28 2.67 -0.76
N ASP A 66 15.56 2.21 -1.98
CA ASP A 66 14.52 1.68 -2.86
C ASP A 66 14.18 0.25 -2.42
N VAL A 67 12.92 0.02 -2.06
CA VAL A 67 12.50 -1.27 -1.50
C VAL A 67 12.30 -2.24 -2.64
N LYS A 68 13.13 -3.28 -2.68
CA LYS A 68 12.95 -4.37 -3.63
C LYS A 68 11.62 -5.05 -3.34
N PRO A 69 10.76 -5.27 -4.34
CA PRO A 69 9.56 -6.07 -4.15
C PRO A 69 10.01 -7.45 -3.71
N SER A 70 9.71 -7.82 -2.46
CA SER A 70 9.83 -9.22 -2.08
C SER A 70 8.78 -9.97 -2.89
N LEU A 71 9.11 -11.14 -3.44
CA LEU A 71 8.13 -12.06 -4.06
C LEU A 71 7.02 -12.48 -3.07
N GLN A 72 7.12 -12.09 -1.80
CA GLN A 72 6.06 -12.09 -0.80
C GLN A 72 5.25 -10.78 -0.76
N VAL A 73 5.15 -10.05 -1.88
CA VAL A 73 3.81 -9.52 -2.22
C VAL A 73 2.97 -10.77 -2.44
N ARG A 74 2.49 -11.38 -1.35
CA ARG A 74 1.23 -12.10 -1.37
C ARG A 74 0.25 -11.05 -1.89
N LEU A 75 0.08 -11.01 -3.21
CA LEU A 75 -1.24 -10.94 -3.82
C LEU A 75 -2.05 -11.91 -2.99
N SER A 76 -2.66 -11.40 -1.93
CA SER A 76 -3.53 -12.18 -1.08
C SER A 76 -4.69 -12.46 -2.02
N PRO A 77 -4.82 -13.68 -2.59
CA PRO A 77 -5.74 -13.92 -3.71
C PRO A 77 -7.22 -13.85 -3.25
N LYS A 78 -7.44 -13.41 -2.01
CA LYS A 78 -8.68 -13.48 -1.26
C LYS A 78 -9.01 -12.21 -0.49
N LYS A 79 -8.22 -11.13 -0.58
CA LYS A 79 -8.41 -9.93 0.27
C LYS A 79 -8.23 -8.64 -0.54
N TYR A 80 -9.33 -7.90 -0.72
CA TYR A 80 -9.40 -6.71 -1.56
C TYR A 80 -9.35 -5.45 -0.68
N SER A 81 -8.24 -4.72 -0.70
CA SER A 81 -8.14 -3.49 0.11
C SER A 81 -7.35 -2.34 -0.51
N SER A 82 -6.94 -2.43 -1.78
CA SER A 82 -6.22 -1.30 -2.38
C SER A 82 -6.78 -0.89 -3.74
N ALA A 83 -6.93 0.42 -3.95
CA ALA A 83 -7.31 1.01 -5.22
C ALA A 83 -6.33 0.64 -6.35
N SER A 84 -5.08 0.31 -6.00
CA SER A 84 -4.06 -0.22 -6.89
C SER A 84 -4.38 -1.65 -7.38
N THR A 85 -5.05 -2.50 -6.58
CA THR A 85 -5.56 -3.80 -7.04
C THR A 85 -6.57 -3.62 -8.16
N TRP A 86 -7.50 -2.67 -8.03
CA TRP A 86 -8.51 -2.39 -9.05
C TRP A 86 -7.91 -1.75 -10.30
N GLY A 87 -6.97 -0.82 -10.13
CA GLY A 87 -6.21 -0.23 -11.23
C GLY A 87 -5.44 -1.27 -12.06
N ALA A 88 -4.79 -2.24 -11.41
CA ALA A 88 -4.09 -3.34 -12.09
C ALA A 88 -5.03 -4.24 -12.91
N LEU A 89 -6.31 -4.33 -12.53
CA LEU A 89 -7.34 -5.09 -13.25
C LEU A 89 -8.04 -4.25 -14.35
N GLY A 90 -7.63 -2.99 -14.50
CA GLY A 90 -8.19 -2.04 -15.46
C GLY A 90 -9.50 -1.40 -15.00
N ALA A 91 -9.79 -1.42 -13.70
CA ALA A 91 -10.86 -0.64 -13.09
C ALA A 91 -10.29 0.69 -12.56
N ASN A 92 -10.48 1.76 -13.32
CA ASN A 92 -10.14 3.10 -12.89
C ASN A 92 -11.21 3.65 -11.94
N LEU A 93 -10.84 3.78 -10.68
CA LEU A 93 -11.70 4.34 -9.62
C LEU A 93 -11.43 5.85 -9.48
N THR A 94 -12.51 6.60 -9.36
CA THR A 94 -12.53 8.03 -8.98
C THR A 94 -12.11 8.19 -7.52
N TYR A 95 -11.90 9.43 -7.07
CA TYR A 95 -11.51 9.70 -5.69
C TYR A 95 -12.63 9.28 -4.72
N GLU A 96 -13.86 9.63 -5.06
CA GLU A 96 -15.08 9.36 -4.30
C GLU A 96 -15.35 7.86 -4.17
N GLU A 97 -15.18 7.10 -5.25
CA GLU A 97 -15.29 5.63 -5.23
C GLU A 97 -14.20 4.99 -4.36
N LYS A 98 -12.98 5.55 -4.33
CA LYS A 98 -11.90 5.03 -3.48
C LYS A 98 -12.17 5.28 -2.01
N GLU A 99 -12.60 6.50 -1.66
CA GLU A 99 -12.96 6.82 -0.27
C GLU A 99 -14.10 5.95 0.20
N PHE A 100 -15.15 5.78 -0.61
CA PHE A 100 -16.27 4.92 -0.28
C PHE A 100 -15.84 3.46 -0.07
N LEU A 101 -15.06 2.86 -0.98
CA LEU A 101 -14.54 1.51 -0.79
C LEU A 101 -13.67 1.38 0.45
N GLY A 102 -12.93 2.43 0.83
CA GLY A 102 -12.17 2.49 2.07
C GLY A 102 -13.05 2.40 3.33
N THR A 103 -14.29 2.88 3.27
CA THR A 103 -15.25 2.80 4.40
C THR A 103 -15.85 1.41 4.60
N LEU A 104 -15.86 0.56 3.56
CA LEU A 104 -16.47 -0.78 3.61
C LEU A 104 -15.61 -1.83 4.33
N GLY A 105 -14.38 -1.46 4.72
CA GLY A 105 -13.44 -2.34 5.43
C GLY A 105 -12.53 -3.14 4.50
N GLN A 106 -11.35 -3.51 5.01
CA GLN A 106 -10.24 -4.05 4.21
C GLN A 106 -10.27 -5.59 4.05
N GLU A 107 -11.30 -6.27 4.57
CA GLU A 107 -11.33 -7.73 4.69
C GLU A 107 -12.45 -8.43 3.91
N LEU A 108 -13.13 -7.72 3.00
CA LEU A 108 -14.23 -8.29 2.20
C LEU A 108 -13.71 -9.12 1.00
N THR A 109 -14.38 -10.24 0.73
CA THR A 109 -14.29 -10.94 -0.55
C THR A 109 -14.94 -10.13 -1.68
N VAL A 110 -14.71 -10.47 -2.95
CA VAL A 110 -15.38 -9.78 -4.09
C VAL A 110 -16.90 -9.83 -3.95
N GLU A 111 -17.43 -10.98 -3.56
CA GLU A 111 -18.86 -11.21 -3.48
C GLU A 111 -19.47 -10.40 -2.33
N GLU A 112 -18.79 -10.33 -1.18
CA GLU A 112 -19.19 -9.48 -0.06
C GLU A 112 -19.05 -7.99 -0.40
N LEU A 113 -18.00 -7.61 -1.13
CA LEU A 113 -17.81 -6.25 -1.59
C LEU A 113 -18.92 -5.81 -2.54
N ILE A 114 -19.29 -6.65 -3.51
CA ILE A 114 -20.40 -6.40 -4.43
C ILE A 114 -21.70 -6.22 -3.64
N LYS A 115 -21.99 -7.11 -2.69
CA LYS A 115 -23.18 -7.00 -1.83
C LYS A 115 -23.18 -5.74 -0.98
N ALA A 116 -22.03 -5.36 -0.42
CA ALA A 116 -21.89 -4.14 0.38
C ALA A 116 -22.12 -2.87 -0.47
N ILE A 117 -21.59 -2.82 -1.69
CA ILE A 117 -21.83 -1.71 -2.62
C ILE A 117 -23.32 -1.66 -3.03
N GLU A 118 -23.95 -2.81 -3.32
CA GLU A 118 -25.38 -2.89 -3.68
C GLU A 118 -26.29 -2.37 -2.56
N ALA A 119 -26.00 -2.76 -1.32
CA ALA A 119 -26.72 -2.36 -0.12
C ALA A 119 -26.45 -0.91 0.30
N SER A 120 -25.41 -0.27 -0.24
CA SER A 120 -25.06 1.10 0.10
C SER A 120 -25.97 2.16 -0.54
N ALA A 121 -25.99 3.32 0.10
CA ALA A 121 -26.58 4.55 -0.44
C ALA A 121 -25.59 5.39 -1.26
N PHE A 122 -24.43 4.83 -1.66
CA PHE A 122 -23.41 5.56 -2.40
C PHE A 122 -23.94 6.05 -3.76
N GLU A 123 -23.83 7.36 -3.96
CA GLU A 123 -24.20 8.01 -5.22
C GLU A 123 -23.16 7.61 -6.30
N GLY A 124 -23.62 6.92 -7.35
CA GLY A 124 -22.74 6.32 -8.36
C GLY A 124 -22.46 4.82 -8.17
N LYS A 125 -23.15 4.14 -7.24
CA LYS A 125 -22.98 2.69 -7.00
C LYS A 125 -23.14 1.81 -8.25
N ALA A 126 -23.99 2.18 -9.20
CA ALA A 126 -24.20 1.41 -10.43
C ALA A 126 -22.93 1.37 -11.30
N ALA A 127 -22.28 2.52 -11.50
CA ALA A 127 -21.04 2.63 -12.26
C ALA A 127 -19.88 1.93 -11.53
N LEU A 128 -19.80 2.07 -10.21
CA LEU A 128 -18.82 1.37 -9.38
C LEU A 128 -18.98 -0.16 -9.49
N LEU A 129 -20.21 -0.67 -9.37
CA LEU A 129 -20.50 -2.11 -9.51
C LEU A 129 -20.10 -2.66 -10.87
N GLU A 130 -20.34 -1.90 -11.94
CA GLU A 130 -19.94 -2.31 -13.29
C GLU A 130 -18.42 -2.46 -13.40
N LYS A 131 -17.65 -1.49 -12.89
CA LYS A 131 -16.18 -1.53 -12.86
C LYS A 131 -15.67 -2.74 -12.08
N ILE A 132 -16.23 -2.97 -10.87
CA ILE A 132 -15.83 -4.06 -9.98
C ILE A 132 -16.18 -5.43 -10.58
N ARG A 133 -17.38 -5.60 -11.15
CA ARG A 133 -17.79 -6.85 -11.82
C ARG A 133 -16.98 -7.14 -13.08
N LYS A 134 -16.59 -6.11 -13.83
CA LYS A 134 -15.72 -6.26 -15.01
C LYS A 134 -14.29 -6.66 -14.60
N ALA A 135 -13.77 -6.06 -13.53
CA ALA A 135 -12.48 -6.43 -12.97
C ALA A 135 -12.48 -7.85 -12.40
N SER A 136 -13.54 -8.28 -11.69
CA SER A 136 -13.61 -9.61 -11.10
C SER A 136 -13.65 -10.73 -12.15
N LYS A 137 -14.28 -10.49 -13.32
CA LYS A 137 -14.25 -11.44 -14.44
C LYS A 137 -12.86 -11.71 -14.99
N LYS A 138 -11.93 -10.74 -14.89
CA LYS A 138 -10.53 -10.92 -15.32
C LYS A 138 -9.66 -11.65 -14.30
N MET A 139 -10.18 -11.87 -13.09
CA MET A 139 -9.48 -12.59 -12.02
C MET A 139 -9.78 -14.09 -12.00
N ARG A 140 -10.81 -14.52 -12.75
CA ARG A 140 -11.07 -15.93 -13.07
C ARG A 140 -10.25 -16.34 -14.28
#